data_AF-A0A894ZZB9-F1
#
_entry.id   AF-A0A894ZZB9-F1
#
_cell.length_a   1.000
_cell.length_b   1.000
_cell.length_c   1.000
_cell.angle_alpha   90.00
_cell.angle_beta   90.00
_cell.angle_gamma   90.00
#
_symmetry.space_group_name_H-M   'P 1'
#
loop_
_entity.id
_entity.type
_entity.pdbx_description
1 polymer ?
#
loop_
_entity_poly.entity_id
_entity_poly.type
_entity_poly.pdbx_seq_one_letter_code
_entity_poly.pdbx_strand_id
1 'polypeptide(L)'
;LRAVWDICKSKMVCERGENNENENEKSNDIEEIDTSIIKPVQQLPITDEDLGLGKRKKSHNGCGSRQPIVRKDGLKLYISFKNREGDEQTAAQDTRQPFTPSQVHALFKKIPSQDLVAMGLNEDFARPDWMIITILPVPPPPVRPSIQVDGSGRGEDDLTHKLSDILKASQNVRRCETEGHPNHVLNEFEALLQFHCATYMDNEIAGQPQALQKSGRPLKSIRARLKGKEGRLRGNLMGKRVDFSARTVITGDPNISVDEVGVPRSIAQNLTFPELVTPFNLPHLQNLVERGPTEHPGAKYVIRDTGERIDLKYTLSSAASVRLQLGWKVERHINDGDIVIFNRQPSLHKMSMMGHRVRVMPYSTFRLNLSVTTPYNADFDGDEMNMHVPQSVETKAEISEICMVPKQIV
;
A
#
# COMPACT_ATOMS: atom_id res chain seq x y z
N LEU A 1 -4.74 -15.31 -17.12
CA LEU A 1 -3.73 -14.55 -17.89
C LEU A 1 -2.47 -15.33 -18.27
N ARG A 2 -1.59 -15.78 -17.35
CA ARG A 2 -0.30 -16.43 -17.70
C ARG A 2 -0.45 -17.71 -18.55
N ALA A 3 -1.34 -18.61 -18.16
CA ALA A 3 -1.60 -19.84 -18.92
C ALA A 3 -2.13 -19.54 -20.35
N VAL A 4 -3.03 -18.56 -20.48
CA VAL A 4 -3.56 -18.11 -21.77
C VAL A 4 -2.44 -17.53 -22.64
N TRP A 5 -1.57 -16.70 -22.06
CA TRP A 5 -0.42 -16.13 -22.76
C TRP A 5 0.54 -17.21 -23.27
N ASP A 6 0.85 -18.22 -22.46
CA ASP A 6 1.77 -19.30 -22.83
C ASP A 6 1.25 -20.15 -24.00
N ILE A 7 -0.07 -20.31 -24.12
CA ILE A 7 -0.70 -20.98 -25.26
C ILE A 7 -0.67 -20.05 -26.49
N CYS A 8 -1.06 -18.79 -26.33
CA CYS A 8 -1.24 -17.86 -27.44
C CYS A 8 0.07 -17.37 -28.06
N LYS A 9 1.19 -17.30 -27.32
CA LYS A 9 2.48 -16.79 -27.83
C LYS A 9 3.03 -17.56 -29.03
N SER A 10 2.60 -18.81 -29.21
CA SER A 10 3.01 -19.67 -30.33
C SER A 10 2.21 -19.38 -31.62
N LYS A 11 1.01 -18.80 -31.49
CA LYS A 11 0.11 -18.52 -32.61
C LYS A 11 0.36 -17.13 -33.18
N MET A 12 1.17 -17.07 -34.24
CA MET A 12 1.55 -15.81 -34.89
C MET A 12 0.66 -15.41 -36.07
N VAL A 13 -0.39 -16.19 -36.36
CA VAL A 13 -1.35 -15.91 -37.45
C VAL A 13 -2.75 -16.09 -36.89
N CYS A 14 -3.63 -15.12 -37.17
CA CYS A 14 -5.05 -15.25 -36.87
C CYS A 14 -5.69 -16.22 -37.87
N GLU A 15 -6.15 -17.39 -37.42
CA GLU A 15 -6.75 -18.41 -38.29
C GLU A 15 -8.07 -17.87 -38.90
N ARG A 16 -8.24 -17.95 -40.22
CA ARG A 16 -9.49 -17.53 -40.90
C ARG A 16 -10.56 -18.62 -40.76
N GLY A 17 -11.82 -18.20 -40.69
CA GLY A 17 -12.96 -19.10 -40.84
C GLY A 17 -12.97 -19.74 -42.23
N GLU A 18 -13.09 -21.06 -42.34
CA GLU A 18 -13.41 -21.69 -43.63
C GLU A 18 -14.91 -21.48 -43.90
N ASN A 19 -15.26 -20.82 -45.00
CA ASN A 19 -16.65 -20.74 -45.46
C ASN A 19 -17.07 -22.13 -45.95
N ASN A 20 -17.98 -22.78 -45.22
CA ASN A 20 -18.59 -24.06 -45.60
C ASN A 20 -19.50 -23.90 -46.83
N GLU A 21 -18.94 -23.85 -48.04
CA GLU A 21 -19.73 -23.90 -49.28
C GLU A 21 -19.52 -25.20 -50.11
N ASN A 22 -18.64 -26.12 -49.70
CA ASN A 22 -18.24 -27.28 -50.54
C ASN A 22 -18.40 -28.67 -49.90
N GLU A 23 -19.47 -28.96 -49.15
CA GLU A 23 -19.71 -30.31 -48.57
C GLU A 23 -21.04 -30.94 -49.01
N ASN A 24 -21.27 -31.14 -50.31
CA ASN A 24 -22.49 -31.83 -50.80
C ASN A 24 -22.24 -32.99 -51.77
N GLU A 25 -21.03 -33.54 -51.84
CA GLU A 25 -20.79 -34.75 -52.64
C GLU A 25 -19.86 -35.70 -51.88
N LYS A 26 -20.48 -36.71 -51.25
CA LYS A 26 -20.00 -38.10 -51.06
C LYS A 26 -20.54 -38.67 -49.74
N SER A 27 -21.76 -39.14 -49.79
CA SER A 27 -22.25 -40.16 -48.86
C SER A 27 -23.12 -41.11 -49.66
N ASN A 28 -22.57 -42.27 -50.02
CA ASN A 28 -23.27 -43.54 -50.19
C ASN A 28 -22.19 -44.57 -50.48
N ASP A 29 -22.01 -45.50 -49.55
CA ASP A 29 -21.90 -46.94 -49.78
C ASP A 29 -21.51 -47.60 -48.45
N ILE A 30 -22.48 -48.31 -47.86
CA ILE A 30 -22.32 -49.17 -46.69
C ILE A 30 -22.48 -50.59 -47.23
N GLU A 31 -21.44 -51.42 -47.16
CA GLU A 31 -21.56 -52.87 -47.36
C GLU A 31 -21.25 -53.63 -46.06
N GLU A 32 -22.00 -54.72 -45.90
CA GLU A 32 -22.18 -55.56 -44.71
C GLU A 32 -20.94 -56.38 -44.31
N ILE A 33 -20.73 -56.57 -43.01
CA ILE A 33 -19.67 -57.43 -42.46
C ILE A 33 -20.26 -58.79 -42.07
N ASP A 34 -19.78 -59.85 -42.73
CA ASP A 34 -20.01 -61.24 -42.35
C ASP A 34 -19.12 -61.64 -41.16
N THR A 35 -19.70 -62.33 -40.18
CA THR A 35 -19.06 -62.67 -38.91
C THR A 35 -18.73 -64.16 -38.86
N SER A 36 -17.50 -64.53 -39.22
CA SER A 36 -16.93 -65.80 -38.74
C SER A 36 -15.40 -65.79 -38.72
N ILE A 37 -14.87 -66.43 -37.65
CA ILE A 37 -13.48 -66.84 -37.40
C ILE A 37 -12.66 -65.90 -36.52
N ILE A 38 -12.66 -66.24 -35.22
CA ILE A 38 -11.74 -65.76 -34.17
C ILE A 38 -10.42 -66.53 -34.27
N LYS A 39 -9.28 -65.82 -34.35
CA LYS A 39 -7.99 -66.24 -33.79
C LYS A 39 -7.26 -65.02 -33.18
N PRO A 40 -6.54 -65.17 -32.06
CA PRO A 40 -6.04 -64.04 -31.28
C PRO A 40 -4.65 -63.61 -31.76
N VAL A 41 -4.46 -62.32 -32.03
CA VAL A 41 -3.13 -61.74 -32.28
C VAL A 41 -3.01 -60.40 -31.54
N GLN A 42 -1.93 -60.30 -30.76
CA GLN A 42 -1.32 -59.15 -30.08
C GLN A 42 -1.92 -57.75 -30.28
N GLN A 43 -2.25 -57.11 -29.15
CA GLN A 43 -2.59 -55.68 -29.04
C GLN A 43 -1.45 -54.79 -29.55
N LEU A 44 -1.66 -54.13 -30.69
CA LEU A 44 -1.02 -52.86 -31.03
C LEU A 44 -1.93 -51.72 -30.55
N PRO A 45 -1.38 -50.59 -30.07
CA PRO A 45 -2.20 -49.47 -29.62
C PRO A 45 -2.82 -48.79 -30.85
N ILE A 46 -4.15 -48.83 -30.95
CA ILE A 46 -4.94 -48.05 -31.90
C ILE A 46 -4.65 -46.57 -31.59
N THR A 47 -4.09 -45.84 -32.55
CA THR A 47 -3.88 -44.39 -32.43
C THR A 47 -5.18 -43.64 -32.74
N ASP A 48 -5.37 -42.45 -32.18
CA ASP A 48 -6.56 -41.61 -32.40
C ASP A 48 -6.84 -41.28 -33.89
N GLU A 49 -5.90 -41.54 -34.79
CA GLU A 49 -6.05 -41.41 -36.25
C GLU A 49 -6.88 -42.55 -36.89
N ASP A 50 -6.84 -43.77 -36.33
CA ASP A 50 -7.56 -44.95 -36.85
C ASP A 50 -9.08 -44.94 -36.54
N LEU A 51 -9.52 -44.08 -35.62
CA LEU A 51 -10.93 -43.95 -35.20
C LEU A 51 -11.69 -42.84 -35.94
N GLY A 52 -11.10 -42.21 -36.97
CA GLY A 52 -11.78 -41.17 -37.76
C GLY A 52 -12.20 -39.92 -36.95
N LEU A 53 -11.74 -39.78 -35.71
CA LEU A 53 -12.00 -38.65 -34.83
C LEU A 53 -10.99 -37.53 -35.06
N GLY A 54 -10.80 -37.16 -36.33
CA GLY A 54 -10.17 -35.89 -36.67
C GLY A 54 -11.05 -34.76 -36.12
N LYS A 55 -10.73 -34.23 -34.94
CA LYS A 55 -11.36 -33.02 -34.42
C LYS A 55 -11.11 -31.91 -35.43
N ARG A 56 -12.05 -31.70 -36.37
CA ARG A 56 -12.11 -30.51 -37.21
C ARG A 56 -12.05 -29.33 -36.23
N LYS A 57 -10.91 -28.64 -36.21
CA LYS A 57 -10.74 -27.44 -35.38
C LYS A 57 -11.80 -26.47 -35.86
N LYS A 58 -12.83 -26.20 -35.05
CA LYS A 58 -13.81 -25.17 -35.35
C LYS A 58 -13.04 -23.88 -35.63
N SER A 59 -13.05 -23.43 -36.87
CA SER A 59 -12.37 -22.20 -37.25
C SER A 59 -13.08 -21.03 -36.60
N HIS A 60 -12.37 -20.26 -35.78
CA HIS A 60 -12.89 -18.98 -35.30
C HIS A 60 -12.89 -17.96 -36.45
N ASN A 61 -13.80 -16.97 -36.41
CA ASN A 61 -13.95 -15.92 -37.43
C ASN A 61 -12.79 -14.90 -37.40
N GLY A 62 -11.55 -15.37 -37.59
CA GLY A 62 -10.35 -14.55 -37.59
C GLY A 62 -10.11 -13.82 -38.91
N CYS A 63 -9.33 -12.74 -38.87
CA CYS A 63 -9.07 -11.87 -40.03
C CYS A 63 -7.95 -12.37 -40.96
N GLY A 64 -7.16 -13.36 -40.56
CA GLY A 64 -6.00 -13.83 -41.34
C GLY A 64 -4.71 -13.04 -41.15
N SER A 65 -4.72 -11.96 -40.37
CA SER A 65 -3.56 -11.10 -40.18
C SER A 65 -2.49 -11.77 -39.32
N ARG A 66 -1.22 -11.51 -39.65
CA ARG A 66 -0.07 -11.90 -38.83
C ARG A 66 0.02 -11.01 -37.59
N GLN A 67 0.41 -11.60 -36.47
CA GLN A 67 0.67 -10.86 -35.24
C GLN A 67 2.07 -10.22 -35.31
N PRO A 68 2.20 -8.91 -35.08
CA PRO A 68 3.50 -8.26 -35.01
C PRO A 68 4.23 -8.65 -33.72
N ILE A 69 5.56 -8.61 -33.78
CA ILE A 69 6.40 -8.72 -32.60
C ILE A 69 6.51 -7.31 -31.99
N VAL A 70 5.99 -7.16 -30.77
CA VAL A 70 6.08 -5.92 -30.01
C VAL A 70 7.38 -5.92 -29.20
N ARG A 71 8.17 -4.86 -29.33
CA ARG A 71 9.37 -4.62 -28.51
C ARG A 71 9.24 -3.29 -27.78
N LYS A 72 9.73 -3.26 -26.54
CA LYS A 72 9.79 -2.05 -25.71
C LYS A 72 11.19 -1.43 -25.83
N ASP A 73 11.23 -0.13 -26.06
CA ASP A 73 12.45 0.66 -26.01
C ASP A 73 12.18 1.94 -25.21
N GLY A 74 12.80 2.05 -24.03
CA GLY A 74 12.51 3.10 -23.05
C GLY A 74 11.01 3.17 -22.69
N LEU A 75 10.38 4.30 -23.05
CA LEU A 75 8.94 4.55 -22.86
C LEU A 75 8.09 4.24 -24.11
N LYS A 76 8.71 3.85 -25.23
CA LYS A 76 8.01 3.60 -26.50
C LYS A 76 7.86 2.10 -26.77
N LEU A 77 6.83 1.78 -27.55
CA LEU A 77 6.62 0.43 -28.10
C LEU A 77 6.82 0.49 -29.60
N TYR A 78 7.47 -0.53 -30.15
CA TYR A 78 7.69 -0.70 -31.58
C TYR A 78 7.13 -2.04 -32.03
N ILE A 79 6.50 -2.06 -33.20
CA ILE A 79 6.00 -3.27 -33.85
C ILE A 79 6.87 -3.60 -35.06
N SER A 80 7.17 -4.89 -35.24
CA SER A 80 7.77 -5.41 -36.47
C SER A 80 7.08 -6.68 -36.92
N PHE A 81 6.92 -6.85 -38.23
CA PHE A 81 6.37 -8.05 -38.83
C PHE A 81 7.52 -8.94 -39.33
N LYS A 82 7.46 -10.25 -39.08
CA LYS A 82 8.40 -11.20 -39.71
C LYS A 82 8.02 -11.40 -41.18
N ASN A 83 8.99 -11.22 -42.07
CA ASN A 83 8.84 -11.49 -43.49
C ASN A 83 8.51 -12.97 -43.74
N ARG A 84 7.88 -13.25 -44.89
CA ARG A 84 7.58 -14.61 -45.35
C ARG A 84 8.89 -15.27 -45.80
N GLU A 85 9.11 -16.53 -45.43
CA GLU A 85 10.19 -17.34 -46.02
C GLU A 85 9.88 -17.45 -47.53
N GLY A 86 10.62 -16.71 -48.36
CA GLY A 86 10.40 -16.60 -49.81
C GLY A 86 10.67 -15.22 -50.43
N ASP A 87 10.67 -14.13 -49.65
CA ASP A 87 10.97 -12.77 -50.15
C ASP A 87 12.45 -12.39 -49.88
N GLU A 88 13.38 -12.95 -50.66
CA GLU A 88 14.84 -12.74 -50.47
C GLU A 88 15.41 -11.44 -51.08
N GLN A 89 14.60 -10.56 -51.70
CA GLN A 89 15.15 -9.40 -52.44
C GLN A 89 15.06 -8.02 -51.77
N THR A 90 14.64 -7.91 -50.51
CA THR A 90 14.77 -6.65 -49.75
C THR A 90 15.27 -6.90 -48.33
N ALA A 91 16.57 -7.20 -48.22
CA ALA A 91 17.27 -7.14 -46.96
C ALA A 91 17.41 -5.67 -46.48
N ALA A 92 17.09 -5.45 -45.21
CA ALA A 92 17.59 -4.37 -44.35
C ALA A 92 16.98 -2.95 -44.45
N GLN A 93 15.65 -2.81 -44.49
CA GLN A 93 15.04 -1.68 -43.78
C GLN A 93 14.45 -2.17 -42.47
N ASP A 94 14.86 -1.53 -41.37
CA ASP A 94 14.34 -1.80 -40.03
C ASP A 94 12.82 -1.52 -40.05
N THR A 95 11.99 -2.56 -40.22
CA THR A 95 10.52 -2.47 -40.33
C THR A 95 9.85 -2.09 -39.00
N ARG A 96 10.58 -1.44 -38.10
CA ARG A 96 10.12 -1.03 -36.77
C ARG A 96 9.26 0.21 -36.91
N GLN A 97 7.96 0.01 -36.86
CA GLN A 97 7.01 1.11 -36.77
C GLN A 97 6.71 1.42 -35.30
N PRO A 98 6.65 2.70 -34.89
CA PRO A 98 6.25 3.06 -33.54
C PRO A 98 4.78 2.69 -33.35
N PHE A 99 4.47 2.03 -32.24
CA PHE A 99 3.10 1.68 -31.87
C PHE A 99 2.58 2.74 -30.91
N THR A 100 1.73 3.63 -31.41
CA THR A 100 1.30 4.82 -30.65
C THR A 100 0.25 4.47 -29.59
N PRO A 101 0.19 5.21 -28.47
CA PRO A 101 -0.81 4.97 -27.43
C PRO A 101 -2.26 5.04 -27.94
N SER A 102 -2.53 5.93 -28.91
CA SER A 102 -3.85 6.08 -29.53
C SER A 102 -4.28 4.81 -30.30
N GLN A 103 -3.37 4.18 -31.03
CA GLN A 103 -3.62 2.93 -31.72
C GLN A 103 -3.88 1.78 -30.74
N VAL A 104 -3.09 1.69 -29.67
CA VAL A 104 -3.27 0.66 -28.62
C VAL A 104 -4.62 0.85 -27.92
N HIS A 105 -5.01 2.09 -27.59
CA HIS A 105 -6.29 2.38 -26.95
C HIS A 105 -7.48 2.00 -27.84
N ALA A 106 -7.43 2.32 -29.13
CA ALA A 106 -8.45 1.94 -30.10
C ALA A 106 -8.57 0.42 -30.26
N LEU A 107 -7.44 -0.30 -30.17
CA LEU A 107 -7.41 -1.76 -30.21
C LEU A 107 -8.02 -2.38 -28.95
N PHE A 108 -7.60 -1.92 -27.77
CA PHE A 108 -8.10 -2.41 -26.49
C PHE A 108 -9.60 -2.19 -26.30
N LYS A 109 -10.14 -1.08 -26.83
CA LYS A 109 -11.58 -0.80 -26.80
C LYS A 109 -12.42 -1.75 -27.67
N LYS A 110 -11.81 -2.41 -28.67
CA LYS A 110 -12.51 -3.36 -29.57
C LYS A 110 -12.56 -4.78 -29.01
N ILE A 111 -11.90 -5.07 -27.89
CA ILE A 111 -11.89 -6.41 -27.29
C ILE A 111 -13.28 -6.69 -26.70
N PRO A 112 -13.96 -7.79 -27.08
CA PRO A 112 -15.27 -8.12 -26.55
C PRO A 112 -15.19 -8.60 -25.09
N SER A 113 -16.27 -8.42 -24.32
CA SER A 113 -16.32 -8.76 -22.90
C SER A 113 -16.03 -10.24 -22.61
N GLN A 114 -16.44 -11.15 -23.50
CA GLN A 114 -16.15 -12.59 -23.38
C GLN A 114 -14.63 -12.87 -23.39
N ASP A 115 -13.87 -12.18 -24.25
CA ASP A 115 -12.42 -12.34 -24.34
C ASP A 115 -11.71 -11.74 -23.12
N LEU A 116 -12.25 -10.65 -22.55
CA LEU A 116 -11.73 -10.07 -21.31
C LEU A 116 -11.78 -11.09 -20.17
N VAL A 117 -12.92 -11.74 -19.99
CA VAL A 117 -13.09 -12.78 -18.96
C VAL A 117 -12.17 -13.97 -19.23
N ALA A 118 -12.07 -14.42 -20.48
CA ALA A 118 -11.19 -15.53 -20.87
C ALA A 118 -9.71 -15.22 -20.60
N MET A 119 -9.26 -13.97 -20.79
CA MET A 119 -7.91 -13.53 -20.44
C MET A 119 -7.67 -13.42 -18.92
N GLY A 120 -8.75 -13.41 -18.13
CA GLY A 120 -8.73 -13.22 -16.67
C GLY A 120 -8.73 -11.74 -16.26
N LEU A 121 -9.34 -10.88 -17.08
CA LEU A 121 -9.58 -9.48 -16.79
C LEU A 121 -11.05 -9.26 -16.39
N ASN A 122 -11.33 -8.13 -15.76
CA ASN A 122 -12.66 -7.80 -15.27
C ASN A 122 -13.20 -6.57 -16.03
N GLU A 123 -14.43 -6.67 -16.54
CA GLU A 123 -15.09 -5.61 -17.32
C GLU A 123 -15.43 -4.38 -16.47
N ASP A 124 -15.80 -4.57 -15.21
CA ASP A 124 -16.27 -3.50 -14.31
C ASP A 124 -15.11 -2.77 -13.61
N PHE A 125 -14.03 -3.49 -13.29
CA PHE A 125 -12.95 -2.95 -12.44
C PHE A 125 -11.60 -2.79 -13.16
N ALA A 126 -11.34 -3.52 -14.24
CA ALA A 126 -9.99 -3.62 -14.80
C ALA A 126 -9.97 -3.86 -16.31
N ARG A 127 -10.60 -2.96 -17.08
CA ARG A 127 -10.52 -3.04 -18.54
C ARG A 127 -9.13 -2.63 -19.06
N PRO A 128 -8.61 -3.29 -20.12
CA PRO A 128 -7.32 -2.95 -20.73
C PRO A 128 -7.19 -1.52 -21.21
N ASP A 129 -8.27 -0.92 -21.75
CA ASP A 129 -8.23 0.45 -22.28
C ASP A 129 -7.92 1.48 -21.20
N TRP A 130 -8.27 1.21 -19.93
CA TRP A 130 -7.98 2.06 -18.78
C TRP A 130 -6.51 2.06 -18.36
N MET A 131 -5.69 1.14 -18.87
CA MET A 131 -4.25 1.17 -18.65
C MET A 131 -3.58 2.35 -19.38
N ILE A 132 -4.26 2.94 -20.37
CA ILE A 132 -3.78 4.12 -21.11
C ILE A 132 -4.45 5.35 -20.51
N ILE A 133 -3.63 6.24 -19.95
CA ILE A 133 -4.11 7.44 -19.27
C ILE A 133 -4.54 8.47 -20.31
N THR A 134 -5.85 8.66 -20.45
CA THR A 134 -6.46 9.73 -21.26
C THR A 134 -6.82 10.94 -20.40
N ILE A 135 -7.24 10.69 -19.15
CA ILE A 135 -7.58 11.70 -18.14
C ILE A 135 -6.71 11.44 -16.91
N LEU A 136 -5.82 12.37 -16.59
CA LEU A 136 -4.94 12.27 -15.42
C LEU A 136 -5.61 12.90 -14.19
N PRO A 137 -5.92 12.13 -13.13
CA PRO A 137 -6.50 12.70 -11.91
C PRO A 137 -5.46 13.53 -11.15
N VAL A 138 -5.85 14.73 -10.73
CA VAL A 138 -4.99 15.61 -9.93
C VAL A 138 -5.33 15.43 -8.45
N PRO A 139 -4.37 15.00 -7.61
CA PRO A 139 -4.64 14.81 -6.18
C PRO A 139 -4.89 16.14 -5.47
N PRO A 140 -5.73 16.15 -4.41
CA PRO A 140 -6.06 17.36 -3.66
C PRO A 140 -4.88 17.83 -2.77
N PRO A 141 -4.91 19.08 -2.26
CA PRO A 141 -3.84 19.65 -1.43
C PRO A 141 -3.36 18.80 -0.23
N PRO A 142 -4.21 18.04 0.49
CA PRO A 142 -3.73 17.18 1.59
C PRO A 142 -2.71 16.10 1.17
N VAL A 143 -2.70 15.69 -0.10
CA VAL A 143 -1.72 14.72 -0.64
C VAL A 143 -0.42 15.43 -1.08
N ARG A 144 -0.51 16.73 -1.40
CA ARG A 144 0.57 17.58 -1.91
C ARG A 144 0.62 18.91 -1.11
N PRO A 145 0.97 18.86 0.18
CA PRO A 145 0.87 20.01 1.07
C PRO A 145 1.84 21.12 0.67
N SER A 146 1.39 22.37 0.76
CA SER A 146 2.26 23.53 0.63
C SER A 146 2.75 23.98 2.00
N ILE A 147 4.00 24.40 2.08
CA ILE A 147 4.63 24.92 3.29
C ILE A 147 4.81 26.42 3.07
N GLN A 148 4.17 27.22 3.92
CA GLN A 148 4.43 28.66 3.97
C GLN A 148 5.53 28.89 5.00
N VAL A 149 6.62 29.53 4.59
CA VAL A 149 7.64 30.01 5.51
C VAL A 149 7.36 31.47 5.76
N ASP A 150 7.13 31.85 7.02
CA ASP A 150 6.72 33.19 7.40
C ASP A 150 7.62 34.26 6.76
N GLY A 151 7.01 35.12 5.94
CA GLY A 151 7.63 36.31 5.33
C GLY A 151 8.53 36.11 4.10
N SER A 152 8.92 34.89 3.73
CA SER A 152 9.97 34.68 2.68
C SER A 152 9.53 33.87 1.46
N GLY A 153 8.41 33.15 1.51
CA GLY A 153 7.83 32.52 0.32
C GLY A 153 7.02 31.24 0.59
N ARG A 154 6.43 30.70 -0.47
CA ARG A 154 5.71 29.42 -0.46
C ARG A 154 6.59 28.32 -1.05
N GLY A 155 6.86 27.29 -0.26
CA GLY A 155 7.44 26.03 -0.72
C GLY A 155 6.32 25.07 -1.11
N GLU A 156 6.16 24.82 -2.41
CA GLU A 156 5.19 23.85 -2.92
C GLU A 156 5.78 22.43 -2.92
N ASP A 157 4.91 21.42 -2.83
CA ASP A 157 5.30 20.01 -2.89
C ASP A 157 5.87 19.62 -4.27
N ASP A 158 6.78 18.64 -4.30
CA ASP A 158 7.39 18.11 -5.54
C ASP A 158 6.33 17.65 -6.58
N LEU A 159 5.20 17.08 -6.13
CA LEU A 159 4.11 16.67 -7.03
C LEU A 159 3.45 17.89 -7.69
N THR A 160 3.30 18.99 -6.96
CA THR A 160 2.73 20.24 -7.50
C THR A 160 3.63 20.80 -8.61
N HIS A 161 4.95 20.80 -8.40
CA HIS A 161 5.90 21.21 -9.44
C HIS A 161 5.79 20.33 -10.68
N LYS A 162 5.76 19.00 -10.50
CA LYS A 162 5.67 18.08 -11.63
C LYS A 162 4.34 18.18 -12.40
N LEU A 163 3.23 18.39 -11.69
CA LEU A 163 1.92 18.64 -12.29
C LEU A 163 1.92 19.93 -13.12
N SER A 164 2.61 20.98 -12.67
CA SER A 164 2.78 22.21 -13.46
C SER A 164 3.51 21.93 -14.77
N ASP A 165 4.57 21.11 -14.73
CA ASP A 165 5.32 20.75 -15.94
C ASP A 165 4.49 19.87 -16.90
N ILE A 166 3.69 18.92 -16.38
CA ILE A 166 2.75 18.13 -17.18
C ILE A 166 1.75 19.05 -17.89
N LEU A 167 1.19 20.03 -17.18
CA LEU A 167 0.23 20.96 -17.76
C LEU A 167 0.85 21.81 -18.86
N LYS A 168 2.07 22.32 -18.67
CA LYS A 168 2.81 23.07 -19.69
C LYS A 168 3.10 22.22 -20.92
N ALA A 169 3.57 20.98 -20.72
CA ALA A 169 3.83 20.06 -21.82
C ALA A 169 2.55 19.74 -22.61
N SER A 170 1.42 19.51 -21.92
CA SER A 170 0.12 19.26 -22.54
C SER A 170 -0.39 20.46 -23.35
N GLN A 171 -0.25 21.68 -22.82
CA GLN A 171 -0.61 22.91 -23.53
C GLN A 171 0.24 23.11 -24.79
N ASN A 172 1.54 22.81 -24.72
CA ASN A 172 2.44 22.91 -25.87
C ASN A 172 2.07 21.91 -26.97
N VAL A 173 1.78 20.64 -26.63
CA VAL A 173 1.31 19.64 -27.61
C VAL A 173 0.04 20.12 -28.30
N ARG A 174 -0.95 20.57 -27.53
CA ARG A 174 -2.22 21.08 -28.08
C ARG A 174 -2.04 22.29 -28.99
N ARG A 175 -1.13 23.20 -28.62
CA ARG A 175 -0.79 24.37 -29.42
C ARG A 175 -0.14 23.97 -30.75
N CYS A 176 0.85 23.08 -30.69
CA CYS A 176 1.52 22.59 -31.89
C CYS A 176 0.56 21.86 -32.85
N GLU A 177 -0.41 21.13 -32.31
CA GLU A 177 -1.45 20.45 -33.11
C GLU A 177 -2.38 21.46 -33.77
N THR A 178 -2.80 22.50 -33.05
CA THR A 178 -3.71 23.54 -33.56
C THR A 178 -3.05 24.41 -34.64
N GLU A 179 -1.76 24.72 -34.46
CA GLU A 179 -0.97 25.53 -35.41
C GLU A 179 -0.49 24.73 -36.63
N GLY A 180 -0.65 23.39 -36.64
CA GLY A 180 -0.29 22.53 -37.77
C GLY A 180 1.22 22.33 -37.94
N HIS A 181 1.97 22.19 -36.84
CA HIS A 181 3.42 21.93 -36.90
C HIS A 181 3.73 20.56 -37.52
N PRO A 182 4.95 20.37 -38.07
CA PRO A 182 5.35 19.08 -38.63
C PRO A 182 5.24 17.92 -37.62
N ASN A 183 4.90 16.72 -38.12
CA ASN A 183 4.72 15.52 -37.29
C ASN A 183 5.94 15.15 -36.43
N HIS A 184 7.16 15.44 -36.87
CA HIS A 184 8.35 15.15 -36.05
C HIS A 184 8.37 15.98 -34.77
N VAL A 185 7.98 17.26 -34.85
CA VAL A 185 7.93 18.19 -33.72
C VAL A 185 6.85 17.76 -32.73
N LEU A 186 5.70 17.35 -33.25
CA LEU A 186 4.61 16.81 -32.43
C LEU A 186 5.06 15.57 -31.65
N ASN A 187 5.76 14.64 -32.31
CA ASN A 187 6.27 13.42 -31.67
C ASN A 187 7.30 13.72 -30.56
N GLU A 188 8.09 14.79 -30.68
CA GLU A 188 9.02 15.22 -29.64
C GLU A 188 8.29 15.78 -28.42
N PHE A 189 7.29 16.66 -28.63
CA PHE A 189 6.49 17.18 -27.52
C PHE A 189 5.60 16.11 -26.87
N GLU A 190 5.07 15.17 -27.64
CA GLU A 190 4.33 14.02 -27.12
C GLU A 190 5.23 13.13 -26.25
N ALA A 191 6.46 12.85 -26.70
CA ALA A 191 7.44 12.09 -25.92
C ALA A 191 7.82 12.82 -24.61
N LEU A 192 7.92 14.14 -24.64
CA LEU A 192 8.17 14.95 -23.44
C LEU A 192 6.99 14.86 -22.46
N LEU A 193 5.75 14.99 -22.93
CA LEU A 193 4.55 14.81 -22.09
C LEU A 193 4.53 13.41 -21.46
N GLN A 194 4.81 12.37 -22.25
CA GLN A 194 4.89 11.00 -21.78
C GLN A 194 5.96 10.84 -20.68
N PHE A 195 7.13 11.45 -20.87
CA PHE A 195 8.20 11.46 -19.85
C PHE A 195 7.75 12.12 -18.55
N HIS A 196 7.08 13.27 -18.60
CA HIS A 196 6.59 13.94 -17.39
C HIS A 196 5.51 13.13 -16.66
N CYS A 197 4.57 12.52 -17.39
CA CYS A 197 3.55 11.64 -16.80
C CYS A 197 4.16 10.38 -16.18
N ALA A 198 5.15 9.76 -16.85
CA ALA A 198 5.83 8.57 -16.34
C ALA A 198 6.62 8.89 -15.06
N THR A 199 7.43 9.94 -15.08
CA THR A 199 8.27 10.35 -13.93
C THR A 199 7.47 10.91 -12.74
N TYR A 200 6.25 11.39 -12.97
CA TYR A 200 5.32 11.75 -11.91
C TYR A 200 4.90 10.53 -11.06
N MET A 201 4.59 9.41 -11.73
CA MET A 201 4.23 8.17 -11.07
C MET A 201 5.47 7.46 -10.49
N ASP A 202 6.53 7.36 -11.30
CA ASP A 202 7.77 6.69 -10.95
C ASP A 202 8.98 7.38 -11.57
N ASN A 203 9.83 7.96 -10.73
CA ASN A 203 11.03 8.68 -11.16
C ASN A 203 12.27 7.77 -11.26
N GLU A 204 12.17 6.50 -10.87
CA GLU A 204 13.30 5.54 -10.85
C GLU A 204 13.19 4.52 -12.00
N ILE A 205 12.66 4.94 -13.15
CA ILE A 205 12.52 4.08 -14.32
C ILE A 205 13.90 3.76 -14.91
N ALA A 206 14.22 2.47 -15.05
CA ALA A 206 15.48 2.02 -15.61
C ALA A 206 15.67 2.50 -17.06
N GLY A 207 16.85 3.03 -17.37
CA GLY A 207 17.21 3.51 -18.71
C GLY A 207 16.58 4.86 -19.08
N GLN A 208 15.97 5.58 -18.14
CA GLN A 208 15.47 6.94 -18.34
C GLN A 208 16.18 7.93 -17.41
N PRO A 209 16.41 9.18 -17.85
CA PRO A 209 16.97 10.21 -16.99
C PRO A 209 15.99 10.55 -15.86
N GLN A 210 16.52 10.79 -14.66
CA GLN A 210 15.68 11.19 -13.53
C GLN A 210 15.23 12.64 -13.66
N ALA A 211 13.98 12.92 -13.33
CA ALA A 211 13.49 14.27 -13.22
C ALA A 211 14.05 14.92 -11.94
N LEU A 212 14.79 16.02 -12.12
CA LEU A 212 15.41 16.78 -11.05
C LEU A 212 14.61 18.06 -10.77
N GLN A 213 14.63 18.49 -9.52
CA GLN A 213 14.18 19.82 -9.12
C GLN A 213 15.23 20.87 -9.54
N LYS A 214 14.87 22.16 -9.50
CA LYS A 214 15.80 23.27 -9.77
C LYS A 214 17.09 23.23 -8.91
N SER A 215 17.02 22.61 -7.74
CA SER A 215 18.16 22.39 -6.83
C SER A 215 19.07 21.21 -7.21
N GLY A 216 18.75 20.47 -8.27
CA GLY A 216 19.47 19.24 -8.65
C GLY A 216 19.06 18.00 -7.86
N ARG A 217 18.18 18.11 -6.86
CA ARG A 217 17.63 16.97 -6.12
C ARG A 217 16.62 16.19 -6.98
N PRO A 218 16.65 14.85 -7.02
CA PRO A 218 15.59 14.06 -7.65
C PRO A 218 14.21 14.33 -7.02
N LEU A 219 13.18 14.45 -7.85
CA LEU A 219 11.80 14.64 -7.40
C LEU A 219 11.25 13.37 -6.73
N LYS A 220 10.53 13.53 -5.61
CA LYS A 220 9.84 12.42 -4.95
C LYS A 220 8.51 12.08 -5.65
N SER A 221 8.56 11.08 -6.52
CA SER A 221 7.39 10.48 -7.20
C SER A 221 6.40 9.79 -6.24
N ILE A 222 5.20 9.49 -6.72
CA ILE A 222 4.18 8.78 -5.93
C ILE A 222 4.67 7.40 -5.49
N ARG A 223 5.29 6.64 -6.39
CA ARG A 223 5.85 5.31 -6.07
C ARG A 223 6.92 5.39 -4.97
N ALA A 224 7.80 6.39 -5.04
CA ALA A 224 8.86 6.60 -4.04
C ALA A 224 8.28 6.96 -2.66
N ARG A 225 7.12 7.63 -2.59
CA ARG A 225 6.44 7.91 -1.31
C ARG A 225 5.83 6.66 -0.67
N LEU A 226 5.43 5.67 -1.48
CA LEU A 226 4.79 4.44 -0.99
C LEU A 226 5.82 3.37 -0.58
N LYS A 227 6.88 3.22 -1.37
CA LYS A 227 7.93 2.19 -1.17
C LYS A 227 9.00 2.64 -0.16
N GLY A 228 9.69 1.68 0.43
CA GLY A 228 10.89 1.92 1.24
C GLY A 228 10.66 1.80 2.74
N LYS A 229 11.74 1.90 3.52
CA LYS A 229 11.70 1.82 4.99
C LYS A 229 10.92 2.98 5.60
N GLU A 230 11.13 4.18 5.05
CA GLU A 230 10.44 5.42 5.43
C GLU A 230 9.22 5.72 4.55
N GLY A 231 8.85 4.80 3.64
CA GLY A 231 7.68 4.95 2.79
C GLY A 231 6.38 4.83 3.59
N ARG A 232 5.26 5.31 3.05
CA ARG A 232 3.96 5.35 3.75
C ARG A 232 3.50 3.99 4.26
N LEU A 233 3.72 2.91 3.49
CA LEU A 233 3.26 1.59 3.88
C LEU A 233 3.98 1.10 5.14
N ARG A 234 5.31 1.15 5.15
CA ARG A 234 6.10 0.63 6.28
C ARG A 234 6.25 1.64 7.42
N GLY A 235 6.52 2.90 7.09
CA GLY A 235 6.87 3.95 8.05
C GLY A 235 5.69 4.76 8.60
N ASN A 236 4.47 4.59 8.08
CA ASN A 236 3.28 5.26 8.62
C ASN A 236 2.15 4.31 8.96
N LEU A 237 1.94 3.24 8.18
CA LEU A 237 0.88 2.26 8.44
C LEU A 237 1.34 1.12 9.34
N MET A 238 2.49 0.49 9.05
CA MET A 238 2.99 -0.63 9.87
C MET A 238 3.70 -0.19 11.16
N GLY A 239 4.34 0.97 11.16
CA GLY A 239 4.95 1.57 12.34
C GLY A 239 4.70 3.07 12.33
N LYS A 240 4.10 3.60 13.39
CA LYS A 240 3.82 5.02 13.53
C LYS A 240 4.35 5.50 14.89
N ARG A 241 4.69 6.78 14.98
CA ARG A 241 4.83 7.44 16.28
C ARG A 241 3.47 7.47 16.97
N VAL A 242 3.48 7.17 18.26
CA VAL A 242 2.27 7.05 19.08
C VAL A 242 2.31 8.05 20.22
N ASP A 243 1.15 8.59 20.55
CA ASP A 243 0.96 9.42 21.74
C ASP A 243 0.87 8.53 23.00
N PHE A 244 0.80 9.15 24.18
CA PHE A 244 0.68 8.46 25.47
C PHE A 244 1.80 7.43 25.73
N SER A 245 3.01 7.77 25.31
CA SER A 245 4.20 6.98 25.53
C SER A 245 5.32 7.81 26.16
N ALA A 246 6.22 7.14 26.87
CA ALA A 246 7.42 7.75 27.44
C ALA A 246 8.62 6.83 27.28
N ARG A 247 9.82 7.41 27.31
CA ARG A 247 11.11 6.71 27.22
C ARG A 247 12.09 7.35 28.18
N THR A 248 12.77 6.53 28.97
CA THR A 248 13.88 6.96 29.83
C THR A 248 14.80 5.77 30.11
N VAL A 249 15.95 6.05 30.72
CA VAL A 249 16.95 5.06 31.16
C VAL A 249 16.35 4.16 32.25
N ILE A 250 16.72 2.88 32.23
CA ILE A 250 16.30 1.90 33.23
C ILE A 250 17.29 1.73 34.38
N THR A 251 16.81 1.30 35.54
CA THR A 251 17.62 0.98 36.71
C THR A 251 17.03 -0.22 37.44
N GLY A 252 17.87 -1.09 37.99
CA GLY A 252 17.41 -2.22 38.80
C GLY A 252 16.95 -1.78 40.18
N ASP A 253 15.81 -2.29 40.64
CA ASP A 253 15.34 -2.10 42.02
C ASP A 253 14.93 -3.46 42.61
N PRO A 254 15.58 -3.93 43.69
CA PRO A 254 15.22 -5.21 44.30
C PRO A 254 13.93 -5.13 45.14
N ASN A 255 13.42 -3.93 45.46
CA ASN A 255 12.26 -3.75 46.35
C ASN A 255 10.92 -3.63 45.60
N ILE A 256 10.94 -3.80 44.27
CA ILE A 256 9.76 -3.73 43.42
C ILE A 256 9.31 -5.15 43.04
N SER A 257 7.99 -5.38 42.95
CA SER A 257 7.48 -6.67 42.50
C SER A 257 7.90 -6.96 41.05
N VAL A 258 7.88 -8.24 40.66
CA VAL A 258 8.24 -8.68 39.31
C VAL A 258 7.30 -8.08 38.24
N ASP A 259 6.06 -7.81 38.61
CA ASP A 259 5.04 -7.24 37.74
C ASP A 259 4.84 -5.73 37.94
N GLU A 260 5.68 -5.07 38.74
CA GLU A 260 5.64 -3.64 38.99
C GLU A 260 6.78 -2.92 38.24
N VAL A 261 6.48 -1.74 37.70
CA VAL A 261 7.46 -0.83 37.09
C VAL A 261 7.45 0.51 37.80
N GLY A 262 8.63 0.95 38.19
CA GLY A 262 8.88 2.23 38.80
C GLY A 262 8.80 3.35 37.78
N VAL A 263 7.86 4.28 37.95
CA VAL A 263 7.66 5.40 37.03
C VAL A 263 8.01 6.72 37.71
N PRO A 264 8.89 7.55 37.10
CA PRO A 264 9.18 8.90 37.57
C PRO A 264 7.95 9.78 37.73
N ARG A 265 7.89 10.60 38.78
CA ARG A 265 6.82 11.60 38.98
C ARG A 265 6.64 12.54 37.78
N SER A 266 7.73 12.93 37.12
CA SER A 266 7.69 13.80 35.92
C SER A 266 6.95 13.15 34.75
N ILE A 267 7.12 11.84 34.56
CA ILE A 267 6.41 11.06 33.54
C ILE A 267 4.95 10.84 33.98
N ALA A 268 4.74 10.52 35.26
CA ALA A 268 3.41 10.26 35.81
C ALA A 268 2.48 11.49 35.75
N GLN A 269 3.02 12.68 35.98
CA GLN A 269 2.30 13.95 35.81
C GLN A 269 2.01 14.26 34.34
N ASN A 270 2.83 13.78 33.42
CA ASN A 270 2.65 14.12 32.01
C ASN A 270 1.63 13.20 31.31
N LEU A 271 1.71 11.90 31.58
CA LEU A 271 0.86 10.88 30.97
C LEU A 271 -0.48 10.80 31.68
N THR A 272 -1.54 10.66 30.89
CA THR A 272 -2.91 10.64 31.40
C THR A 272 -3.66 9.37 31.03
N PHE A 273 -4.68 9.07 31.83
CA PHE A 273 -5.68 8.05 31.55
C PHE A 273 -7.08 8.69 31.59
N PRO A 274 -7.89 8.57 30.52
CA PRO A 274 -9.22 9.14 30.47
C PRO A 274 -10.19 8.24 31.24
N GLU A 275 -10.59 8.69 32.43
CA GLU A 275 -11.55 7.99 33.27
C GLU A 275 -12.94 8.61 33.13
N LEU A 276 -13.96 7.76 32.95
CA LEU A 276 -15.35 8.19 32.87
C LEU A 276 -15.90 8.49 34.27
N VAL A 277 -16.58 9.63 34.42
CA VAL A 277 -17.20 10.05 35.67
C VAL A 277 -18.46 9.22 35.92
N THR A 278 -18.39 8.39 36.95
CA THR A 278 -19.47 7.53 37.46
C THR A 278 -19.83 7.95 38.88
N PRO A 279 -20.99 7.51 39.41
CA PRO A 279 -21.36 7.81 40.80
C PRO A 279 -20.33 7.32 41.82
N PHE A 280 -19.55 6.27 41.50
CA PHE A 280 -18.57 5.66 42.39
C PHE A 280 -17.28 6.46 42.51
N ASN A 281 -16.81 7.06 41.41
CA ASN A 281 -15.52 7.77 41.35
C ASN A 281 -15.66 9.31 41.36
N LEU A 282 -16.88 9.85 41.27
CA LEU A 282 -17.13 11.29 41.31
C LEU A 282 -16.37 12.05 42.42
N PRO A 283 -16.45 11.66 43.71
CA PRO A 283 -15.74 12.40 44.77
C PRO A 283 -14.21 12.32 44.61
N HIS A 284 -13.70 11.19 44.12
CA HIS A 284 -12.28 11.00 43.88
C HIS A 284 -11.78 11.87 42.72
N LEU A 285 -12.47 11.82 41.57
CA LEU A 285 -12.12 12.60 40.38
C LEU A 285 -12.26 14.11 40.63
N GLN A 286 -13.25 14.54 41.42
CA GLN A 286 -13.41 15.93 41.80
C GLN A 286 -12.18 16.45 42.57
N ASN A 287 -11.65 15.65 43.52
CA ASN A 287 -10.44 15.99 44.26
C ASN A 287 -9.20 16.09 43.34
N LEU A 288 -9.06 15.18 42.37
CA LEU A 288 -7.95 15.23 41.40
C LEU A 288 -8.01 16.48 40.51
N VAL A 289 -9.22 16.89 40.10
CA VAL A 289 -9.42 18.11 39.32
C VAL A 289 -9.11 19.37 40.14
N GLU A 290 -9.47 19.37 41.43
CA GLU A 290 -9.17 20.48 42.36
C GLU A 290 -7.66 20.65 42.62
N ARG A 291 -6.90 19.55 42.70
CA ARG A 291 -5.43 19.59 42.79
C ARG A 291 -4.75 20.07 41.50
N GLY A 292 -5.39 19.82 40.36
CA GLY A 292 -4.92 20.28 39.05
C GLY A 292 -3.75 19.51 38.45
N PRO A 293 -3.09 20.09 37.42
CA PRO A 293 -2.07 19.39 36.62
C PRO A 293 -0.66 19.44 37.20
N THR A 294 -0.39 20.33 38.17
CA THR A 294 0.95 20.54 38.74
C THR A 294 1.29 19.59 39.88
N GLU A 295 0.29 19.17 40.65
CA GLU A 295 0.46 18.24 41.76
C GLU A 295 0.11 16.80 41.34
N HIS A 296 0.81 15.82 41.90
CA HIS A 296 0.50 14.40 41.73
C HIS A 296 0.11 13.80 43.08
N PRO A 297 -1.02 13.06 43.19
CA PRO A 297 -2.02 12.77 42.14
C PRO A 297 -2.88 13.98 41.73
N GLY A 298 -3.18 14.10 40.44
CA GLY A 298 -3.93 15.22 39.86
C GLY A 298 -4.53 14.90 38.48
N ALA A 299 -4.99 15.91 37.76
CA ALA A 299 -5.57 15.77 36.41
C ALA A 299 -5.21 16.95 35.49
N LYS A 300 -5.21 16.70 34.18
CA LYS A 300 -4.88 17.72 33.17
C LYS A 300 -6.07 18.29 32.42
N TYR A 301 -6.97 17.42 32.00
CA TYR A 301 -8.08 17.82 31.14
C TYR A 301 -9.39 17.25 31.64
N VAL A 302 -10.46 18.00 31.40
CA VAL A 302 -11.84 17.53 31.59
C VAL A 302 -12.55 17.65 30.24
N ILE A 303 -13.13 16.56 29.77
CA ILE A 303 -13.89 16.49 28.52
C ILE A 303 -15.37 16.38 28.88
N ARG A 304 -16.16 17.36 28.43
CA ARG A 304 -17.62 17.36 28.59
C ARG A 304 -18.29 16.39 27.61
N ASP A 305 -19.56 16.10 27.82
CA ASP A 305 -20.37 15.30 26.89
C ASP A 305 -20.47 15.93 25.49
N THR A 306 -20.33 17.26 25.39
CA THR A 306 -20.28 17.99 24.12
C THR A 306 -18.98 17.75 23.32
N GLY A 307 -17.98 17.09 23.91
CA GLY A 307 -16.65 16.92 23.34
C GLY A 307 -15.71 18.11 23.57
N GLU A 308 -16.16 19.16 24.26
CA GLU A 308 -15.32 20.28 24.65
C GLU A 308 -14.27 19.83 25.68
N ARG A 309 -12.99 20.04 25.35
CA ARG A 309 -11.86 19.71 26.22
C ARG A 309 -11.39 20.96 26.96
N ILE A 310 -11.57 20.97 28.27
CA ILE A 310 -11.13 22.03 29.18
C ILE A 310 -9.71 21.71 29.66
N ASP A 311 -8.78 22.64 29.47
CA ASP A 311 -7.42 22.54 30.01
C ASP A 311 -7.38 23.14 31.42
N LEU A 312 -7.14 22.28 32.42
CA LEU A 312 -7.11 22.69 33.81
C LEU A 312 -5.96 23.68 34.10
N LYS A 313 -4.88 23.66 33.32
CA LYS A 313 -3.73 24.56 33.51
C LYS A 313 -4.12 26.03 33.42
N TYR A 314 -5.05 26.38 32.54
CA TYR A 314 -5.50 27.76 32.33
C TYR A 314 -6.77 28.08 33.12
N THR A 315 -7.58 27.07 33.45
CA THR A 315 -8.87 27.25 34.12
C THR A 315 -8.75 27.34 35.64
N LEU A 316 -7.76 26.70 36.28
CA LEU A 316 -7.57 26.73 37.73
C LEU A 316 -7.26 28.13 38.30
N SER A 317 -6.69 29.03 37.48
CA SER A 317 -6.44 30.43 37.87
C SER A 317 -7.73 31.27 37.94
N SER A 318 -8.85 30.77 37.40
CA SER A 318 -10.17 31.36 37.60
C SER A 318 -10.81 30.76 38.85
N ALA A 319 -11.43 31.59 39.68
CA ALA A 319 -12.06 31.23 40.97
C ALA A 319 -13.27 30.25 40.86
N ALA A 320 -13.44 29.56 39.74
CA ALA A 320 -14.50 28.60 39.49
C ALA A 320 -13.91 27.17 39.47
N SER A 321 -14.10 26.42 40.55
CA SER A 321 -13.85 24.98 40.53
C SER A 321 -14.80 24.31 39.54
N VAL A 322 -14.25 23.54 38.60
CA VAL A 322 -15.05 22.77 37.64
C VAL A 322 -15.80 21.70 38.42
N ARG A 323 -17.13 21.80 38.48
CA ARG A 323 -17.99 20.76 39.06
C ARG A 323 -18.23 19.67 38.02
N LEU A 324 -17.77 18.46 38.31
CA LEU A 324 -17.95 17.32 37.42
C LEU A 324 -19.40 16.86 37.37
N GLN A 325 -19.84 16.42 36.19
CA GLN A 325 -21.14 15.76 35.97
C GLN A 325 -20.92 14.31 35.55
N LEU A 326 -21.94 13.47 35.78
CA LEU A 326 -21.92 12.07 35.36
C LEU A 326 -21.86 11.99 33.83
N GLY A 327 -21.00 11.11 33.30
CA GLY A 327 -20.80 10.94 31.85
C GLY A 327 -19.57 11.66 31.28
N TRP A 328 -19.08 12.70 31.97
CA TRP A 328 -17.87 13.41 31.55
C TRP A 328 -16.63 12.52 31.65
N LYS A 329 -15.55 12.90 30.96
CA LYS A 329 -14.26 12.19 31.06
C LYS A 329 -13.22 13.09 31.69
N VAL A 330 -12.48 12.56 32.66
CA VAL A 330 -11.36 13.25 33.31
C VAL A 330 -10.07 12.56 32.88
N GLU A 331 -9.18 13.30 32.23
CA GLU A 331 -7.82 12.85 31.94
C GLU A 331 -6.95 13.06 33.19
N ARG A 332 -6.98 12.08 34.10
CA ARG A 332 -6.17 12.08 35.31
C ARG A 332 -4.74 11.63 35.02
N HIS A 333 -3.80 12.02 35.88
CA HIS A 333 -2.45 11.47 35.89
C HIS A 333 -2.48 9.95 36.10
N ILE A 334 -1.47 9.24 35.58
CA ILE A 334 -1.29 7.82 35.90
C ILE A 334 -0.93 7.70 37.39
N ASN A 335 -1.53 6.73 38.07
CA ASN A 335 -1.37 6.50 39.51
C ASN A 335 -0.84 5.09 39.78
N ASP A 336 -0.47 4.84 41.03
CA ASP A 336 -0.07 3.52 41.49
C ASP A 336 -1.14 2.46 41.17
N GLY A 337 -0.70 1.32 40.65
CA GLY A 337 -1.57 0.20 40.25
C GLY A 337 -2.18 0.31 38.86
N ASP A 338 -1.99 1.42 38.13
CA ASP A 338 -2.37 1.47 36.71
C ASP A 338 -1.54 0.50 35.87
N ILE A 339 -2.12 -0.01 34.78
CA ILE A 339 -1.47 -1.02 33.94
C ILE A 339 -0.88 -0.32 32.72
N VAL A 340 0.38 -0.63 32.41
CA VAL A 340 1.12 -0.09 31.26
C VAL A 340 1.81 -1.22 30.51
N ILE A 341 2.04 -1.03 29.21
CA ILE A 341 2.93 -1.92 28.45
C ILE A 341 4.33 -1.33 28.51
N PHE A 342 5.31 -2.19 28.78
CA PHE A 342 6.72 -1.84 28.81
C PHE A 342 7.49 -2.67 27.79
N ASN A 343 8.38 -2.02 27.03
CA ASN A 343 9.15 -2.68 25.98
C ASN A 343 10.59 -2.16 25.85
N ARG A 344 11.48 -3.06 25.42
CA ARG A 344 12.85 -2.74 24.98
C ARG A 344 12.98 -2.97 23.48
N GLN A 345 13.65 -2.05 22.78
CA GLN A 345 13.96 -2.21 21.36
C GLN A 345 15.36 -2.82 21.21
N PRO A 346 15.58 -3.76 20.27
CA PRO A 346 14.62 -4.36 19.33
C PRO A 346 13.71 -5.42 19.96
N SER A 347 12.43 -5.40 19.61
CA SER A 347 11.44 -6.37 20.12
C SER A 347 11.43 -7.64 19.26
N LEU A 348 12.27 -8.63 19.60
CA LEU A 348 12.38 -9.89 18.85
C LEU A 348 11.46 -10.99 19.37
N HIS A 349 11.13 -10.95 20.66
CA HIS A 349 10.31 -11.96 21.32
C HIS A 349 9.00 -11.35 21.81
N LYS A 350 7.97 -12.18 21.99
CA LYS A 350 6.70 -11.76 22.61
C LYS A 350 6.95 -11.09 23.97
N MET A 351 7.85 -11.68 24.78
CA MET A 351 8.23 -11.19 26.10
C MET A 351 9.02 -9.87 26.06
N SER A 352 9.45 -9.40 24.88
CA SER A 352 10.03 -8.05 24.74
C SER A 352 8.98 -6.94 24.89
N MET A 353 7.69 -7.28 24.99
CA MET A 353 6.57 -6.40 25.33
C MET A 353 5.68 -7.06 26.37
N MET A 354 5.67 -6.56 27.61
CA MET A 354 4.86 -7.12 28.69
C MET A 354 4.15 -6.02 29.48
N GLY A 355 3.05 -6.40 30.13
CA GLY A 355 2.25 -5.55 31.00
C GLY A 355 2.81 -5.49 32.41
N HIS A 356 2.92 -4.28 32.95
CA HIS A 356 3.36 -3.98 34.32
C HIS A 356 2.37 -3.08 35.04
N ARG A 357 2.36 -3.14 36.37
CA ARG A 357 1.67 -2.20 37.26
C ARG A 357 2.58 -1.02 37.55
N VAL A 358 2.05 0.19 37.44
CA VAL A 358 2.77 1.42 37.74
C VAL A 358 2.99 1.54 39.24
N ARG A 359 4.20 1.94 39.62
CA ARG A 359 4.54 2.41 40.96
C ARG A 359 5.31 3.73 40.84
N VAL A 360 4.68 4.82 41.23
CA VAL A 360 5.23 6.16 41.10
C VAL A 360 6.34 6.37 42.11
N MET A 361 7.53 6.70 41.63
CA MET A 361 8.74 6.85 42.44
C MET A 361 9.44 8.18 42.16
N PRO A 362 10.25 8.68 43.13
CA PRO A 362 11.13 9.82 42.90
C PRO A 362 12.19 9.48 41.84
N TYR A 363 12.97 10.51 41.44
CA TYR A 363 14.00 10.43 40.40
C TYR A 363 13.43 10.28 38.97
N SER A 364 14.32 10.10 37.98
CA SER A 364 14.01 10.25 36.55
C SER A 364 14.18 8.98 35.72
N THR A 365 14.50 7.84 36.33
CA THR A 365 14.70 6.56 35.64
C THR A 365 13.52 5.62 35.85
N PHE A 366 13.27 4.75 34.87
CA PHE A 366 12.35 3.63 35.06
C PHE A 366 13.02 2.59 35.94
N ARG A 367 12.27 1.99 36.87
CA ARG A 367 12.81 0.93 37.73
C ARG A 367 12.10 -0.39 37.47
N LEU A 368 12.85 -1.47 37.40
CA LEU A 368 12.28 -2.80 37.23
C LEU A 368 12.99 -3.82 38.12
N ASN A 369 12.28 -4.92 38.38
CA ASN A 369 12.83 -6.05 39.10
C ASN A 369 13.93 -6.73 38.27
N LEU A 370 15.00 -7.16 38.96
CA LEU A 370 16.15 -7.82 38.35
C LEU A 370 15.78 -9.10 37.59
N SER A 371 14.78 -9.85 38.04
CA SER A 371 14.34 -11.10 37.38
C SER A 371 13.70 -10.87 36.00
N VAL A 372 13.27 -9.64 35.71
CA VAL A 372 12.63 -9.29 34.43
C VAL A 372 13.65 -8.80 33.39
N THR A 373 14.92 -8.64 33.78
CA THR A 373 15.99 -8.22 32.86
C THR A 373 16.24 -9.23 31.75
N THR A 374 16.16 -10.53 32.05
CA THR A 374 16.38 -11.63 31.10
C THR A 374 15.41 -11.62 29.91
N PRO A 375 14.07 -11.57 30.07
CA PRO A 375 13.14 -11.54 28.93
C PRO A 375 13.26 -10.27 28.07
N TYR A 376 13.65 -9.14 28.67
CA TYR A 376 13.94 -7.92 27.91
C TYR A 376 15.34 -7.89 27.29
N ASN A 377 16.20 -8.84 27.65
CA ASN A 377 17.63 -8.84 27.33
C ASN A 377 18.27 -7.48 27.64
N ALA A 378 17.91 -6.91 28.78
CA ALA A 378 18.29 -5.57 29.20
C ALA A 378 19.39 -5.61 30.27
N ASP A 379 20.26 -4.61 30.25
CA ASP A 379 21.21 -4.33 31.32
C ASP A 379 21.02 -2.89 31.85
N PHE A 380 21.91 -2.43 32.73
CA PHE A 380 21.79 -1.12 33.38
C PHE A 380 22.97 -0.21 33.06
N ASP A 381 23.58 -0.34 31.88
CA ASP A 381 24.74 0.44 31.45
C ASP A 381 24.39 1.76 30.72
N GLY A 382 23.10 2.05 30.58
CA GLY A 382 22.57 3.18 29.80
C GLY A 382 21.35 2.82 28.94
N ASP A 383 20.94 1.56 28.96
CA ASP A 383 19.73 1.06 28.30
C ASP A 383 18.49 1.92 28.55
N GLU A 384 17.73 2.15 27.48
CA GLU A 384 16.45 2.87 27.51
C GLU A 384 15.30 1.96 27.09
N MET A 385 14.19 2.09 27.79
CA MET A 385 12.97 1.35 27.49
C MET A 385 11.80 2.31 27.29
N ASN A 386 10.82 1.87 26.49
CA ASN A 386 9.60 2.64 26.25
C ASN A 386 8.45 2.09 27.09
N MET A 387 7.58 2.99 27.50
CA MET A 387 6.33 2.72 28.20
C MET A 387 5.17 3.25 27.37
N HIS A 388 4.09 2.47 27.29
CA HIS A 388 2.85 2.82 26.59
C HIS A 388 1.66 2.70 27.55
N VAL A 389 0.88 3.77 27.68
CA VAL A 389 -0.29 3.82 28.57
C VAL A 389 -1.56 3.51 27.78
N PRO A 390 -2.27 2.41 28.07
CA PRO A 390 -3.54 2.11 27.42
C PRO A 390 -4.57 3.19 27.74
N GLN A 391 -5.35 3.62 26.75
CA GLN A 391 -6.31 4.72 26.89
C GLN A 391 -7.76 4.24 27.06
N SER A 392 -8.05 2.96 26.80
CA SER A 392 -9.37 2.36 26.98
C SER A 392 -9.36 1.32 28.10
N VAL A 393 -10.51 1.16 28.76
CA VAL A 393 -10.69 0.13 29.80
C VAL A 393 -10.60 -1.28 29.20
N GLU A 394 -11.08 -1.46 27.97
CA GLU A 394 -10.99 -2.72 27.23
C GLU A 394 -9.54 -3.13 26.98
N THR A 395 -8.70 -2.22 26.48
CA THR A 395 -7.27 -2.50 26.28
C THR A 395 -6.54 -2.69 27.61
N LYS A 396 -6.94 -1.96 28.67
CA LYS A 396 -6.41 -2.21 30.03
C LYS A 396 -6.71 -3.64 30.49
N ALA A 397 -7.92 -4.14 30.23
CA ALA A 397 -8.30 -5.52 30.54
C ALA A 397 -7.55 -6.54 29.67
N GLU A 398 -7.39 -6.29 28.37
CA GLU A 398 -6.61 -7.15 27.46
C GLU A 398 -5.17 -7.34 27.94
N ILE A 399 -4.51 -6.23 28.31
CA ILE A 399 -3.14 -6.29 28.84
C ILE A 399 -3.10 -7.06 30.15
N SER A 400 -4.04 -6.76 31.06
CA SER A 400 -4.16 -7.45 32.36
C SER A 400 -4.33 -8.96 32.19
N GLU A 401 -5.14 -9.36 31.21
CA GLU A 401 -5.52 -10.75 31.04
C GLU A 401 -4.53 -11.58 30.23
N ILE A 402 -3.85 -10.99 29.26
CA ILE A 402 -3.03 -11.74 28.29
C ILE A 402 -1.53 -11.45 28.48
N CYS A 403 -1.16 -10.18 28.68
CA CYS A 403 0.21 -9.72 28.47
C CYS A 403 0.97 -9.40 29.78
N MET A 404 0.34 -9.49 30.95
CA MET A 404 0.99 -9.24 32.23
C MET A 404 2.19 -10.16 32.48
N VAL A 405 3.25 -9.61 33.07
CA VAL A 405 4.50 -10.35 33.36
C VAL A 405 4.27 -11.71 34.03
N PRO A 406 3.43 -11.86 35.09
CA PRO A 406 3.23 -13.16 35.73
C PRO A 406 2.66 -14.25 34.81
N LYS A 407 1.94 -13.84 33.75
CA LYS A 407 1.36 -14.74 32.74
C LYS A 407 2.32 -15.05 31.58
N GLN A 408 3.53 -14.48 31.60
CA GLN A 408 4.58 -14.68 30.59
C GLN A 408 5.84 -15.34 31.19
N ILE A 409 5.75 -15.90 32.40
CA ILE A 409 6.87 -16.55 33.09
C ILE A 409 7.24 -17.90 32.43
N VAL A 410 6.24 -18.67 31.99
CA VAL A 410 6.41 -20.02 31.41
C VAL A 410 6.22 -19.99 29.90
#